data_AF-A0A098GHB5-F1
#
_entry.id   AF-A0A098GHB5-F1
#
_cell.length_a   1.000
_cell.length_b   1.000
_cell.length_c   1.000
_cell.angle_alpha   90.00
_cell.angle_beta   90.00
_cell.angle_gamma   90.00
#
_symmetry.space_group_name_H-M   'P 1'
#
loop_
_entity.id
_entity.type
_entity.pdbx_description
1 polymer ?
#
loop_
_entity_poly.entity_id
_entity_poly.type
_entity_poly.pdbx_seq_one_letter_code
_entity_poly.pdbx_strand_id
1 'polypeptide(L)' 'MRKWTQEERLIQSQLTKKQKPWKYSTGPKTSEGKERVSRNAYKHGGRCADVRKLSQKITEFKKQLTQLVCFIRK' A
#
# COMPACT_ATOMS: atom_id res chain seq x y z
N MET A 1 -23.17 1.59 9.96
CA MET A 1 -21.93 0.79 10.07
C MET A 1 -21.85 0.17 11.46
N ARG A 2 -21.50 -1.11 11.58
CA ARG A 2 -21.31 -1.75 12.89
C ARG A 2 -20.10 -1.12 13.60
N LYS A 3 -20.30 -0.63 14.83
CA LYS A 3 -19.21 -0.18 15.70
C LYS A 3 -18.80 -1.35 16.59
N TRP A 4 -17.58 -1.84 16.39
CA TRP A 4 -17.05 -2.97 17.16
C TRP A 4 -16.53 -2.50 18.52
N THR A 5 -16.93 -3.19 19.60
CA THR A 5 -16.29 -3.02 20.91
C THR A 5 -14.90 -3.65 20.91
N GLN A 6 -14.10 -3.36 21.95
CA GLN A 6 -12.77 -3.96 22.11
C GLN A 6 -12.85 -5.48 22.30
N GLU A 7 -13.80 -5.94 23.10
CA GLU A 7 -14.04 -7.37 23.37
C GLU A 7 -14.42 -8.12 22.10
N GLU A 8 -15.34 -7.57 21.30
CA GLU A 8 -15.74 -8.17 20.04
C GLU A 8 -14.55 -8.28 19.05
N ARG A 9 -13.67 -7.26 18.99
CA ARG A 9 -12.45 -7.31 18.17
C ARG A 9 -11.50 -8.42 18.64
N LEU A 10 -11.37 -8.62 19.95
CA LEU A 10 -10.55 -9.70 20.51
C LEU A 10 -11.13 -11.08 20.15
N ILE A 11 -12.43 -11.27 20.31
CA ILE A 11 -13.12 -12.52 19.93
C ILE A 11 -12.87 -12.82 18.44
N GLN A 12 -13.02 -11.83 17.55
CA GLN A 12 -12.75 -12.03 16.13
C GLN A 12 -11.28 -12.31 15.81
N SER A 13 -10.36 -11.68 16.54
CA SER A 13 -8.93 -11.98 16.42
C SER A 13 -8.66 -13.45 16.75
N GLN A 14 -9.26 -13.97 17.82
CA GLN A 14 -9.14 -15.39 18.19
C GLN A 14 -9.77 -16.32 17.15
N LEU A 15 -10.96 -15.98 16.64
CA LEU A 15 -11.63 -16.75 15.57
C LEU A 15 -10.78 -16.78 14.29
N THR A 16 -10.25 -15.63 13.87
CA THR A 16 -9.37 -15.51 12.71
C THR A 16 -8.10 -16.36 12.87
N LYS A 17 -7.48 -16.33 14.06
CA LYS A 17 -6.31 -17.17 14.39
C LYS A 17 -6.65 -18.67 14.41
N LYS A 18 -7.86 -19.04 14.83
CA LYS A 18 -8.34 -20.44 14.82
C LYS A 18 -8.62 -20.92 13.40
N GLN A 19 -9.36 -20.15 12.63
CA GLN A 19 -9.77 -20.49 11.26
C GLN A 19 -8.61 -20.43 10.26
N LYS A 20 -7.63 -19.56 10.49
CA LYS A 20 -6.44 -19.37 9.63
C LYS A 20 -6.81 -19.27 8.15
N PRO A 21 -7.70 -18.36 7.75
CA PRO A 21 -8.24 -18.30 6.38
C PRO A 21 -7.15 -18.22 5.30
N TRP A 22 -5.99 -17.62 5.61
CA TRP A 22 -4.82 -17.58 4.71
C TRP A 22 -4.30 -18.96 4.29
N LYS A 23 -4.55 -20.03 5.07
CA LYS A 23 -4.20 -21.40 4.68
C LYS A 23 -5.01 -21.93 3.49
N TYR A 24 -6.22 -21.40 3.29
CA TYR A 24 -7.10 -21.75 2.18
C TYR A 24 -6.97 -20.79 0.99
N SER A 25 -6.01 -19.86 1.04
CA SER A 25 -5.77 -18.94 -0.06
C SER A 25 -5.35 -19.72 -1.32
N THR A 26 -6.01 -19.41 -2.43
CA THR A 26 -5.69 -19.91 -3.77
C THR A 26 -4.60 -19.11 -4.47
N GLY A 27 -3.93 -18.20 -3.74
CA GLY A 27 -2.82 -17.40 -4.24
C GLY A 27 -1.57 -18.24 -4.60
N PRO A 28 -0.57 -17.61 -5.22
CA PRO A 28 0.63 -18.32 -5.66
C PRO A 28 1.44 -18.87 -4.48
N LYS A 29 1.71 -20.18 -4.53
CA LYS A 29 2.50 -20.90 -3.52
C LYS A 29 4.00 -20.94 -3.84
N THR A 30 4.37 -20.83 -5.11
CA THR A 30 5.75 -20.85 -5.59
C THR A 30 6.40 -19.46 -5.55
N SER A 31 7.74 -19.42 -5.52
CA SER A 31 8.53 -18.18 -5.62
C SER A 31 8.22 -17.42 -6.91
N GLU A 32 8.23 -18.12 -8.05
CA GLU A 32 7.90 -17.56 -9.37
C GLU A 32 6.48 -16.97 -9.41
N GLY A 33 5.51 -17.70 -8.85
CA GLY A 33 4.13 -17.21 -8.77
C GLY A 33 4.02 -15.93 -7.93
N LYS A 34 4.74 -15.87 -6.80
CA LYS A 34 4.81 -14.69 -5.92
C LYS A 34 5.46 -13.50 -6.64
N GLU A 35 6.54 -13.75 -7.36
CA GLU A 35 7.21 -12.73 -8.17
C GLU A 35 6.25 -12.16 -9.22
N ARG A 36 5.54 -13.03 -9.96
CA ARG A 36 4.56 -12.61 -10.97
C ARG A 36 3.45 -11.74 -10.38
N VAL A 37 2.84 -12.14 -9.26
CA VAL A 37 1.77 -11.34 -8.65
C VAL A 37 2.28 -10.06 -8.00
N SER A 38 3.55 -10.00 -7.55
CA SER A 38 4.15 -8.76 -7.06
C SER A 38 4.14 -7.66 -8.12
N ARG A 39 4.21 -8.04 -9.40
CA ARG A 39 4.18 -7.11 -10.53
C ARG A 39 2.81 -6.49 -10.77
N ASN A 40 1.72 -7.04 -10.21
CA ASN A 40 0.38 -6.47 -10.36
C ASN A 40 0.28 -5.07 -9.75
N ALA A 41 1.08 -4.75 -8.73
CA ALA A 41 1.16 -3.41 -8.15
C ALA A 41 1.65 -2.36 -9.16
N TYR A 42 2.42 -2.75 -10.18
CA TYR A 42 2.85 -1.84 -11.25
C TYR A 42 1.83 -1.71 -12.38
N LYS A 43 0.86 -2.63 -12.45
CA LYS A 43 -0.24 -2.56 -13.42
C LYS A 43 -1.35 -1.66 -12.91
N HIS A 44 -1.69 -1.76 -11.62
CA HIS A 44 -2.83 -1.07 -11.03
C HIS A 44 -2.49 -0.45 -9.66
N GLY A 45 -3.29 0.52 -9.24
CA GLY A 45 -3.14 1.18 -7.94
C GLY A 45 -1.97 2.17 -7.87
N GLY A 46 -1.52 2.49 -6.66
CA GLY A 46 -0.62 3.60 -6.39
C GLY A 46 0.83 3.46 -6.89
N ARG A 47 1.20 2.33 -7.51
CA ARG A 47 2.53 2.13 -8.13
C ARG A 47 2.47 1.96 -9.64
N CYS A 48 1.30 2.20 -10.26
CA CYS A 48 1.20 2.18 -11.71
C CYS A 48 2.08 3.28 -12.34
N ALA A 49 2.34 3.13 -13.64
CA ALA A 49 3.24 4.03 -14.37
C ALA A 49 2.82 5.50 -14.22
N ASP A 50 1.53 5.80 -14.31
CA ASP A 50 1.02 7.17 -14.27
C ASP A 50 1.17 7.79 -12.89
N VAL A 51 0.87 7.05 -11.82
CA VAL A 51 1.07 7.52 -10.44
C VAL A 51 2.55 7.73 -10.15
N ARG A 52 3.44 6.89 -10.67
CA ARG A 52 4.90 7.07 -10.55
C ARG A 52 5.37 8.34 -11.26
N LYS A 53 4.93 8.57 -12.50
CA LYS A 53 5.25 9.80 -13.26
C LYS A 53 4.74 11.04 -12.53
N LEU A 54 3.51 11.00 -12.02
CA LEU A 54 2.94 12.09 -11.23
C LEU A 54 3.76 12.34 -9.95
N SER A 55 4.12 11.29 -9.22
CA SER A 55 4.92 11.38 -7.99
C SER A 55 6.31 11.99 -8.24
N GLN A 56 6.93 11.66 -9.36
CA GLN A 56 8.20 12.26 -9.80
C GLN A 56 8.04 13.76 -10.05
N LYS A 57 7.01 14.16 -10.81
CA LYS A 57 6.72 15.59 -11.06
C LYS A 57 6.44 16.36 -9.77
N ILE A 58 5.66 15.78 -8.86
CA ILE A 58 5.39 16.39 -7.54
C ILE A 58 6.68 16.60 -6.76
N THR A 59 7.57 15.61 -6.76
CA THR A 59 8.87 15.72 -6.08
C THR A 59 9.71 16.85 -6.68
N GLU A 60 9.71 16.97 -8.01
CA GLU A 60 10.41 18.04 -8.70
C GLU A 60 9.87 19.43 -8.33
N PHE A 61 8.55 19.61 -8.42
CA PHE A 61 7.91 20.87 -8.03
C PHE A 61 8.17 21.23 -6.56
N LYS A 62 8.16 20.25 -5.65
CA LYS A 62 8.50 20.49 -4.24
C LYS A 62 9.92 21.03 -4.07
N LYS A 63 10.89 20.51 -4.83
CA LYS A 63 12.27 21.01 -4.79
C LYS A 63 12.34 22.45 -5.28
N GLN A 64 11.72 22.74 -6.42
CA GLN A 64 11.69 24.09 -6.98
C GLN A 64 11.07 25.10 -6.02
N LEU A 65 9.91 24.77 -5.43
CA LEU A 65 9.26 25.63 -4.44
C LEU A 65 10.15 25.85 -3.20
N THR A 66 10.84 24.79 -2.74
CA THR A 66 11.77 24.90 -1.60
C THR A 66 12.93 25.85 -1.92
N GLN A 67 13.52 25.73 -3.11
CA GLN A 67 14.60 26.62 -3.56
C GLN A 67 14.14 28.07 -3.64
N LEU A 68 12.96 28.33 -4.20
CA LEU A 68 12.38 29.67 -4.29
C LEU A 68 12.12 30.27 -2.91
N VAL A 69 11.53 29.50 -1.99
CA VAL A 69 11.30 29.94 -0.61
C VAL A 69 12.62 30.24 0.10
N CYS A 70 13.65 29.40 -0.07
CA CYS A 70 14.98 29.65 0.46
C CYS A 70 15.64 30.91 -0.14
N PHE A 71 15.37 31.21 -1.41
CA PHE A 71 15.89 32.39 -2.09
C PHE A 71 15.22 33.68 -1.59
N ILE A 72 13.89 33.69 -1.46
CA ILE A 72 13.11 34.86 -0.98
C ILE A 72 13.38 35.18 0.50
N ARG A 73 13.77 34.17 1.29
CA ARG A 73 14.08 34.34 2.72
C ARG A 73 15.53 34.79 3.01
N LYS A 74 16.37 34.94 1.99
CA LYS A 74 17.70 35.56 2.09
C LYS A 74 17.61 37.02 1.71
#